data_AF-A0A2J0L0Z0-F1
#
_entry.id   AF-A0A2J0L0Z0-F1
#
_cell.length_a   1.000
_cell.length_b   1.000
_cell.length_c   1.000
_cell.angle_alpha   90.00
_cell.angle_beta   90.00
_cell.angle_gamma   90.00
#
_symmetry.space_group_name_H-M   'P 1'
#
loop_
_entity.id
_entity.type
_entity.pdbx_description
1 polymer ?
#
loop_
_entity_poly.entity_id
_entity_poly.type
_entity_poly.pdbx_seq_one_letter_code
_entity_poly.pdbx_strand_id
1 'polypeptide(L)'
;MKVYRCRICGEVYIGRERPNTCPFCGAHEKYFVLAKDWKLLESKTLSGASKEHLQKALELEIDNTNFYKAVSEKSKDVYVSSMFKGLSKIEREHASTICKHLKIEKPDSNVGSDKALDSDKENIEESNKREKRAVKFYTEAMRQVSEEEIKEFFKALTEIESDHIILTEQKTGI
;
A
#
# COMPACT_ATOMS: atom_id res chain seq x y z
N MET A 1 -16.12 7.91 22.24
CA MET A 1 -15.55 7.25 21.05
C MET A 1 -15.93 8.05 19.82
N LYS A 2 -15.07 8.10 18.80
CA LYS A 2 -15.32 8.75 17.52
C LYS A 2 -15.12 7.73 16.39
N VAL A 3 -15.79 7.97 15.28
CA VAL A 3 -15.64 7.15 14.06
C VAL A 3 -14.91 8.00 13.03
N TYR A 4 -13.76 7.50 12.58
CA TYR A 4 -12.90 8.12 11.59
C TYR A 4 -12.87 7.25 10.34
N ARG A 5 -12.64 7.88 9.18
CA ARG A 5 -12.39 7.18 7.93
C ARG A 5 -11.12 7.70 7.26
N CYS A 6 -10.33 6.78 6.71
CA CYS A 6 -9.16 7.10 5.92
C CYS A 6 -9.57 7.45 4.48
N ARG A 7 -9.24 8.64 3.99
CA ARG A 7 -9.60 9.12 2.63
C ARG A 7 -8.93 8.35 1.50
N ILE A 8 -7.90 7.57 1.81
CA ILE A 8 -7.15 6.78 0.83
C ILE A 8 -7.83 5.43 0.63
N CYS A 9 -7.88 4.55 1.63
CA CYS A 9 -8.46 3.21 1.46
C CYS A 9 -9.98 3.11 1.74
N GLY A 10 -10.56 4.12 2.40
CA GLY A 10 -11.96 4.13 2.81
C GLY A 10 -12.27 3.38 4.11
N GLU A 11 -11.27 2.74 4.73
CA GLU A 11 -11.46 1.95 5.95
C GLU A 11 -11.88 2.80 7.16
N VAL A 12 -12.59 2.13 8.07
CA VAL A 12 -13.20 2.74 9.25
C VAL A 12 -12.36 2.44 10.49
N TYR A 13 -12.00 3.48 11.22
CA TYR A 13 -11.34 3.37 12.51
C TYR A 13 -12.22 3.93 13.63
N ILE A 14 -12.43 3.15 14.69
CA ILE A 14 -13.22 3.55 15.87
C ILE A 14 -12.26 3.74 17.04
N GLY A 15 -12.08 4.99 17.47
CA GLY A 15 -11.03 5.38 18.42
C GLY A 15 -11.37 6.63 19.23
N ARG A 16 -10.65 6.86 20.34
CA ARG A 16 -10.83 8.06 21.17
C ARG A 16 -10.30 9.28 20.40
N GLU A 17 -9.18 9.07 19.73
CA GLU A 17 -8.47 10.01 18.88
C GLU A 17 -8.17 9.34 17.54
N ARG A 18 -7.82 10.13 16.52
CA ARG A 18 -7.39 9.58 15.22
C ARG A 18 -5.98 8.99 15.37
N PRO A 19 -5.64 7.90 14.63
CA PRO A 19 -4.30 7.35 14.67
C PRO A 19 -3.34 8.20 13.82
N ASN A 20 -2.04 8.13 14.11
CA ASN A 20 -0.99 8.82 13.34
C ASN A 20 -0.85 8.26 11.90
N THR A 21 -1.10 6.97 11.75
CA THR A 21 -1.10 6.26 10.47
C THR A 21 -2.31 5.33 10.40
N CYS A 22 -2.81 5.10 9.19
CA CYS A 22 -3.93 4.20 8.97
C CYS A 22 -3.49 2.76 9.28
N PRO A 23 -4.16 2.05 10.20
CA PRO A 23 -3.74 0.67 10.55
C PRO A 23 -4.03 -0.35 9.45
N PHE A 24 -4.67 0.07 8.35
CA PHE A 24 -5.05 -0.79 7.23
C PHE A 24 -4.14 -0.55 6.01
N CYS A 25 -3.86 0.69 5.66
CA CYS A 25 -3.08 1.05 4.47
C CYS A 25 -1.87 1.96 4.76
N GLY A 26 -1.49 2.20 6.02
CA GLY A 26 -0.33 3.04 6.36
C GLY A 26 -0.51 4.57 6.18
N ALA A 27 -1.54 5.04 5.46
CA ALA A 27 -1.72 6.46 5.15
C ALA A 27 -1.65 7.39 6.39
N HIS A 28 -0.92 8.50 6.27
CA HIS A 28 -0.68 9.45 7.37
C HIS A 28 -1.96 10.12 7.90
N GLU A 29 -1.89 10.64 9.13
CA GLU A 29 -3.03 11.21 9.86
C GLU A 29 -3.81 12.30 9.10
N LYS A 30 -3.13 13.05 8.21
CA LYS A 30 -3.74 14.09 7.37
C LYS A 30 -4.83 13.56 6.43
N TYR A 31 -4.83 12.26 6.15
CA TYR A 31 -5.84 11.62 5.32
C TYR A 31 -7.09 11.18 6.10
N PHE A 32 -7.13 11.33 7.42
CA PHE A 32 -8.31 11.01 8.21
C PHE A 32 -9.33 12.13 8.26
N VAL A 33 -10.60 11.76 8.13
CA VAL A 33 -11.75 12.62 8.40
C VAL A 33 -12.69 11.94 9.40
N LEU A 34 -13.57 12.72 10.05
CA LEU A 34 -14.68 12.12 10.80
C LEU A 34 -15.64 11.45 9.82
N ALA A 35 -16.23 10.33 10.22
CA ALA A 35 -17.12 9.56 9.34
C ALA A 35 -18.33 10.37 8.82
N LYS A 36 -18.82 11.35 9.59
CA LYS A 36 -19.89 12.26 9.16
C LYS A 36 -19.48 13.22 8.02
N ASP A 37 -18.19 13.47 7.87
CA ASP A 37 -17.61 14.35 6.86
C ASP A 37 -17.03 13.54 5.69
N TRP A 38 -17.25 12.21 5.69
CA TRP A 38 -16.74 11.31 4.67
C TRP A 38 -17.36 11.59 3.31
N LYS A 39 -16.48 11.74 2.31
CA LYS A 39 -16.81 11.66 0.90
C LYS A 39 -15.80 10.72 0.26
N LEU A 40 -16.27 9.83 -0.63
CA LEU A 40 -15.38 9.00 -1.42
C LEU A 40 -14.43 9.89 -2.22
N LEU A 41 -13.15 9.56 -2.17
CA LEU A 41 -12.14 10.11 -3.05
C LEU A 41 -12.20 9.35 -4.39
N GLU A 42 -13.32 9.47 -5.10
CA GLU A 42 -13.54 8.78 -6.37
C GLU A 42 -13.70 9.77 -7.51
N SER A 43 -12.92 9.57 -8.56
CA SER A 43 -13.22 10.23 -9.82
C SER A 43 -14.43 9.58 -10.48
N LYS A 44 -15.35 10.42 -11.00
CA LYS A 44 -16.51 9.96 -11.77
C LYS A 44 -16.08 9.19 -13.02
N THR A 45 -15.01 9.65 -13.67
CA THR A 45 -14.49 9.09 -14.93
C THR A 45 -12.97 9.10 -14.90
N LEU A 46 -12.36 7.95 -15.14
CA LEU A 46 -10.91 7.82 -15.27
C LEU A 46 -10.47 8.00 -16.73
N SER A 47 -9.46 8.82 -16.94
CA SER A 47 -8.71 8.94 -18.18
C SER A 47 -8.02 7.62 -18.54
N GLY A 48 -7.63 7.46 -19.81
CA GLY A 48 -6.88 6.30 -20.27
C GLY A 48 -5.56 6.13 -19.49
N ALA A 49 -4.82 7.23 -19.31
CA ALA A 49 -3.57 7.24 -18.55
C ALA A 49 -3.78 6.80 -17.09
N SER A 50 -4.84 7.28 -16.44
CA SER A 50 -5.14 6.94 -15.04
C SER A 50 -5.51 5.46 -14.89
N LYS A 51 -6.28 4.90 -15.83
CA LYS A 51 -6.57 3.46 -15.84
C LYS A 51 -5.30 2.63 -16.03
N GLU A 52 -4.43 3.03 -16.95
CA GLU A 52 -3.16 2.34 -17.22
C GLU A 52 -2.24 2.36 -15.99
N HIS A 53 -2.07 3.52 -15.36
CA HIS A 53 -1.23 3.65 -14.17
C HIS A 53 -1.81 2.91 -12.96
N LEU A 54 -3.13 2.95 -12.76
CA LEU A 54 -3.78 2.16 -11.71
C LEU A 54 -3.64 0.65 -11.98
N GLN A 55 -3.73 0.19 -13.22
CA GLN A 55 -3.54 -1.22 -13.55
C GLN A 55 -2.11 -1.68 -13.25
N LYS A 56 -1.10 -0.88 -13.61
CA LYS A 56 0.31 -1.16 -13.27
C LYS A 56 0.57 -1.11 -11.77
N ALA A 57 -0.05 -0.17 -11.06
CA ALA A 57 -0.01 -0.12 -9.60
C ALA A 57 -0.59 -1.40 -8.99
N LEU A 58 -1.73 -1.87 -9.49
CA LEU A 58 -2.36 -3.11 -9.01
C LEU A 58 -1.42 -4.32 -9.16
N GLU A 59 -0.73 -4.42 -10.28
CA GLU A 59 0.24 -5.51 -10.51
C GLU A 59 1.38 -5.47 -9.50
N LEU A 60 1.95 -4.28 -9.24
CA LEU A 60 2.99 -4.09 -8.22
C LEU A 60 2.50 -4.46 -6.82
N GLU A 61 1.32 -3.98 -6.43
CA GLU A 61 0.74 -4.24 -5.11
C GLU A 61 0.41 -5.72 -4.89
N ILE A 62 -0.07 -6.41 -5.91
CA ILE A 62 -0.33 -7.86 -5.84
C ILE A 62 0.99 -8.65 -5.75
N ASP A 63 2.00 -8.29 -6.54
CA ASP A 63 3.32 -8.94 -6.51
C ASP A 63 3.98 -8.77 -5.12
N ASN A 64 3.93 -7.56 -4.55
CA ASN A 64 4.44 -7.28 -3.20
C ASN A 64 3.62 -7.98 -2.11
N THR A 65 2.29 -7.93 -2.18
CA THR A 65 1.38 -8.63 -1.25
C THR A 65 1.79 -10.09 -1.08
N ASN A 66 1.99 -10.78 -2.20
CA ASN A 66 2.28 -12.21 -2.25
C ASN A 66 3.70 -12.54 -1.85
N PHE A 67 4.68 -11.73 -2.29
CA PHE A 67 6.05 -11.86 -1.85
C PHE A 67 6.16 -11.71 -0.32
N TYR A 68 5.59 -10.65 0.27
CA TYR A 68 5.62 -10.42 1.72
C TYR A 68 4.89 -11.51 2.50
N LYS A 69 3.76 -12.01 1.97
CA LYS A 69 3.07 -13.15 2.57
C LYS A 69 3.99 -14.37 2.63
N ALA A 70 4.63 -14.72 1.51
CA ALA A 70 5.50 -15.89 1.44
C ALA A 70 6.72 -15.76 2.37
N VAL A 71 7.33 -14.57 2.47
CA VAL A 71 8.41 -14.32 3.44
C VAL A 71 7.91 -14.50 4.87
N SER A 72 6.73 -13.97 5.19
CA SER A 72 6.15 -14.08 6.54
C SER A 72 5.89 -15.53 6.98
N GLU A 73 5.53 -16.40 6.04
CA GLU A 73 5.23 -17.82 6.27
C GLU A 73 6.52 -18.67 6.37
N LYS A 74 7.61 -18.24 5.73
CA LYS A 74 8.91 -18.93 5.74
C LYS A 74 9.79 -18.56 6.93
N SER A 75 9.78 -17.29 7.33
CA SER A 75 10.70 -16.78 8.35
C SER A 75 10.47 -17.44 9.70
N LYS A 76 11.57 -17.81 10.37
CA LYS A 76 11.54 -18.36 11.74
C LYS A 76 11.73 -17.27 12.80
N ASP A 77 12.19 -16.10 12.40
CA ASP A 77 12.27 -14.95 13.29
C ASP A 77 10.87 -14.34 13.45
N VAL A 78 10.39 -14.29 14.70
CA VAL A 78 9.03 -13.84 15.02
C VAL A 78 8.82 -12.38 14.61
N TYR A 79 9.84 -11.54 14.74
CA TYR A 79 9.75 -10.14 14.37
C TYR A 79 9.69 -9.99 12.85
N VAL A 80 10.58 -10.65 12.11
CA VAL A 80 10.60 -10.60 10.64
C VAL A 80 9.30 -11.16 10.07
N SER A 81 8.83 -12.31 10.57
CA SER A 81 7.55 -12.89 10.19
C SER A 81 6.38 -11.91 10.44
N SER A 82 6.34 -11.28 11.61
CA SER A 82 5.28 -10.32 11.96
C SER A 82 5.32 -9.06 11.09
N MET A 83 6.52 -8.55 10.81
CA MET A 83 6.74 -7.38 9.97
C MET A 83 6.22 -7.63 8.54
N PHE A 84 6.65 -8.72 7.91
CA PHE A 84 6.22 -9.07 6.55
C PHE A 84 4.74 -9.45 6.48
N LYS A 85 4.17 -10.04 7.52
CA LYS A 85 2.72 -10.24 7.62
C LYS A 85 1.95 -8.93 7.69
N GLY A 86 2.53 -7.91 8.35
CA GLY A 86 2.01 -6.55 8.38
C GLY A 86 2.03 -5.90 7.00
N LEU A 87 3.20 -5.86 6.37
CA LEU A 87 3.40 -5.31 5.02
C LEU A 87 2.46 -6.00 4.00
N SER A 88 2.38 -7.33 4.01
CA SER A 88 1.47 -8.07 3.12
C SER A 88 0.00 -7.65 3.25
N LYS A 89 -0.46 -7.30 4.47
CA LYS A 89 -1.84 -6.81 4.66
C LYS A 89 -2.02 -5.39 4.14
N ILE A 90 -1.01 -4.55 4.29
CA ILE A 90 -1.02 -3.17 3.80
C ILE A 90 -1.09 -3.16 2.26
N GLU A 91 -0.19 -3.87 1.58
CA GLU A 91 -0.20 -3.95 0.12
C GLU A 91 -1.49 -4.58 -0.42
N ARG A 92 -2.07 -5.53 0.33
CA ARG A 92 -3.36 -6.11 -0.05
C ARG A 92 -4.51 -5.09 0.05
N GLU A 93 -4.44 -4.16 0.99
CA GLU A 93 -5.40 -3.06 1.10
C GLU A 93 -5.16 -2.01 -0.01
N HIS A 94 -3.90 -1.75 -0.39
CA HIS A 94 -3.59 -0.93 -1.57
C HIS A 94 -4.18 -1.52 -2.84
N ALA A 95 -3.93 -2.80 -3.11
CA ALA A 95 -4.53 -3.53 -4.23
C ALA A 95 -6.06 -3.45 -4.19
N SER A 96 -6.67 -3.64 -3.01
CA SER A 96 -8.13 -3.54 -2.84
C SER A 96 -8.65 -2.13 -3.15
N THR A 97 -7.91 -1.09 -2.75
CA THR A 97 -8.25 0.31 -3.02
C THR A 97 -8.13 0.64 -4.51
N ILE A 98 -7.09 0.15 -5.18
CA ILE A 98 -6.91 0.31 -6.62
C ILE A 98 -8.06 -0.37 -7.38
N CYS A 99 -8.47 -1.57 -6.97
CA CYS A 99 -9.63 -2.25 -7.55
C CYS A 99 -10.94 -1.45 -7.37
N LYS A 100 -11.13 -0.77 -6.23
CA LYS A 100 -12.27 0.14 -6.02
C LYS A 100 -12.25 1.29 -7.05
N HIS A 101 -11.09 1.92 -7.28
CA HIS A 101 -10.96 2.97 -8.29
C HIS A 101 -11.22 2.46 -9.72
N LEU A 102 -10.68 1.28 -10.05
CA LEU A 102 -10.84 0.64 -11.36
C LEU A 102 -12.24 0.04 -11.58
N LYS A 103 -13.01 -0.15 -10.50
CA LYS A 103 -14.31 -0.83 -10.48
C LYS A 103 -14.23 -2.26 -11.01
N ILE A 104 -13.18 -2.98 -10.60
CA ILE A 104 -12.95 -4.38 -10.93
C ILE A 104 -12.89 -5.22 -9.66
N GLU A 105 -13.07 -6.53 -9.82
CA GLU A 105 -12.78 -7.47 -8.73
C GLU A 105 -11.28 -7.60 -8.53
N LYS A 106 -10.88 -7.82 -7.28
CA LYS A 106 -9.46 -8.01 -6.96
C LYS A 106 -8.99 -9.36 -7.52
N PRO A 107 -7.94 -9.39 -8.36
CA PRO A 107 -7.44 -10.63 -8.92
C PRO A 107 -7.09 -11.65 -7.84
N ASP A 108 -7.39 -12.92 -8.10
CA ASP A 108 -6.77 -14.04 -7.40
C ASP A 108 -5.45 -14.36 -8.12
N SER A 109 -4.34 -14.20 -7.42
CA SER A 109 -3.00 -14.32 -7.98
C SER A 109 -2.02 -14.69 -6.89
N ASN A 110 -1.04 -15.53 -7.23
CA ASN A 110 0.10 -15.87 -6.40
C ASN A 110 1.43 -15.32 -6.97
N VAL A 111 1.38 -14.49 -8.01
CA VAL A 111 2.56 -13.86 -8.62
C VAL A 111 3.38 -13.17 -7.54
N GLY A 112 4.70 -13.40 -7.54
CA GLY A 112 5.65 -12.83 -6.57
C GLY A 112 5.95 -13.75 -5.38
N SER A 113 5.07 -14.69 -5.03
CA SER A 113 5.28 -15.61 -3.90
C SER A 113 6.51 -16.52 -4.08
N ASP A 114 6.84 -16.89 -5.33
CA ASP A 114 8.00 -17.70 -5.70
C ASP A 114 9.33 -16.98 -5.49
N LYS A 115 9.32 -15.65 -5.29
CA LYS A 115 10.53 -14.85 -5.08
C LYS A 115 11.03 -14.86 -3.64
N ALA A 116 10.26 -15.39 -2.69
CA ALA A 116 10.67 -15.46 -1.29
C ALA A 116 11.82 -16.45 -1.08
N LEU A 117 12.95 -15.93 -0.60
CA LEU A 117 14.17 -16.68 -0.30
C LEU A 117 14.14 -17.26 1.11
N ASP A 118 15.11 -18.11 1.43
CA ASP A 118 15.25 -18.68 2.78
C ASP A 118 15.99 -17.74 3.75
N SER A 119 16.71 -16.75 3.21
CA SER A 119 17.46 -15.76 3.99
C SER A 119 16.61 -14.54 4.30
N ASP A 120 16.36 -14.29 5.59
CA ASP A 120 15.65 -13.08 6.04
C ASP A 120 16.35 -11.80 5.59
N LYS A 121 17.69 -11.77 5.62
CA LYS A 121 18.46 -10.60 5.18
C LYS A 121 18.22 -10.30 3.69
N GLU A 122 18.29 -11.31 2.83
CA GLU A 122 18.08 -11.11 1.39
C GLU A 122 16.63 -10.72 1.08
N ASN A 123 15.66 -11.27 1.84
CA ASN A 123 14.26 -10.89 1.72
C ASN A 123 14.01 -9.42 2.12
N ILE A 124 14.67 -8.93 3.18
CA ILE A 124 14.59 -7.52 3.59
C ILE A 124 15.24 -6.60 2.55
N GLU A 125 16.37 -7.01 1.96
CA GLU A 125 17.01 -6.26 0.88
C GLU A 125 16.14 -6.22 -0.39
N GLU A 126 15.47 -7.31 -0.74
CA GLU A 126 14.54 -7.33 -1.87
C GLU A 126 13.26 -6.55 -1.60
N SER A 127 12.70 -6.60 -0.39
CA SER A 127 11.55 -5.75 -0.03
C SER A 127 11.89 -4.28 -0.16
N ASN A 128 13.08 -3.87 0.32
CA ASN A 128 13.52 -2.49 0.16
C ASN A 128 13.62 -2.06 -1.32
N LYS A 129 14.14 -2.93 -2.20
CA LYS A 129 14.18 -2.68 -3.64
C LYS A 129 12.80 -2.57 -4.26
N ARG A 130 11.84 -3.40 -3.81
CA ARG A 130 10.44 -3.36 -4.24
C ARG A 130 9.79 -2.03 -3.92
N GLU A 131 9.92 -1.56 -2.68
CA GLU A 131 9.33 -0.27 -2.29
C GLU A 131 10.00 0.91 -2.98
N LYS A 132 11.31 0.86 -3.21
CA LYS A 132 12.00 1.87 -4.04
C LYS A 132 11.47 1.92 -5.47
N ARG A 133 11.10 0.78 -6.06
CA ARG A 133 10.45 0.73 -7.39
C ARG A 133 9.03 1.32 -7.32
N ALA A 134 8.26 0.98 -6.29
CA ALA A 134 6.90 1.49 -6.08
C ALA A 134 6.89 3.02 -5.89
N VAL A 135 7.72 3.56 -4.99
CA VAL A 135 7.90 5.01 -4.77
C VAL A 135 8.24 5.74 -6.07
N LYS A 136 9.21 5.22 -6.83
CA LYS A 136 9.60 5.81 -8.12
C LYS A 136 8.42 5.83 -9.09
N PHE A 137 7.74 4.70 -9.23
CA PHE A 137 6.60 4.57 -10.12
C PHE A 137 5.44 5.50 -9.72
N TYR A 138 5.04 5.54 -8.45
CA TYR A 138 3.95 6.41 -7.98
C TYR A 138 4.27 7.90 -8.12
N THR A 139 5.53 8.28 -7.90
CA THR A 139 6.01 9.65 -8.15
C THR A 139 5.86 10.05 -9.61
N GLU A 140 6.16 9.15 -10.55
CA GLU A 140 6.01 9.38 -11.99
C GLU A 140 4.55 9.36 -12.43
N ALA A 141 3.75 8.40 -11.94
CA ALA A 141 2.33 8.26 -12.25
C ALA A 141 1.53 9.51 -11.86
N MET A 142 1.80 10.09 -10.68
CA MET A 142 1.14 11.32 -10.20
C MET A 142 1.29 12.49 -11.18
N ARG A 143 2.37 12.53 -11.99
CA ARG A 143 2.60 13.60 -12.98
C ARG A 143 1.85 13.37 -14.30
N GLN A 144 1.35 12.17 -14.53
CA GLN A 144 0.77 11.72 -15.80
C GLN A 144 -0.75 11.50 -15.73
N VAL A 145 -1.31 11.46 -14.52
CA VAL A 145 -2.76 11.37 -14.30
C VAL A 145 -3.41 12.75 -14.22
N SER A 146 -4.67 12.85 -14.62
CA SER A 146 -5.38 14.14 -14.74
C SER A 146 -6.23 14.47 -13.52
N GLU A 147 -6.82 13.46 -12.89
CA GLU A 147 -7.78 13.58 -11.80
C GLU A 147 -7.07 13.87 -10.48
N GLU A 148 -7.48 14.94 -9.79
CA GLU A 148 -6.87 15.34 -8.52
C GLU A 148 -7.01 14.26 -7.45
N GLU A 149 -8.10 13.49 -7.46
CA GLU A 149 -8.30 12.34 -6.57
C GLU A 149 -7.22 11.27 -6.81
N ILE A 150 -6.91 10.97 -8.08
CA ILE A 150 -5.91 9.94 -8.41
C ILE A 150 -4.49 10.46 -8.14
N LYS A 151 -4.24 11.77 -8.30
CA LYS A 151 -2.97 12.40 -7.87
C LYS A 151 -2.79 12.30 -6.36
N GLU A 152 -3.83 12.62 -5.57
CA GLU A 152 -3.78 12.51 -4.11
C GLU A 152 -3.57 11.06 -3.67
N PHE A 153 -4.20 10.11 -4.35
CA PHE A 153 -4.01 8.68 -4.11
C PHE A 153 -2.56 8.24 -4.34
N PHE A 154 -1.97 8.54 -5.50
CA PHE A 154 -0.56 8.19 -5.78
C PHE A 154 0.42 8.93 -4.86
N LYS A 155 0.10 10.16 -4.46
CA LYS A 155 0.88 10.88 -3.45
C LYS A 155 0.89 10.13 -2.12
N ALA A 156 -0.28 9.67 -1.66
CA ALA A 156 -0.37 8.92 -0.41
C ALA A 156 0.42 7.61 -0.48
N LEU A 157 0.28 6.84 -1.57
CA LEU A 157 1.08 5.62 -1.75
C LEU A 157 2.58 5.92 -1.74
N THR A 158 3.03 6.99 -2.40
CA THR A 158 4.44 7.40 -2.37
C THR A 158 4.94 7.66 -0.94
N GLU A 159 4.13 8.29 -0.10
CA GLU A 159 4.45 8.56 1.31
C GLU A 159 4.48 7.27 2.14
N ILE A 160 3.52 6.37 1.94
CA ILE A 160 3.41 5.08 2.64
C ILE A 160 4.60 4.18 2.29
N GLU A 161 4.89 4.01 0.99
CA GLU A 161 6.01 3.17 0.56
C GLU A 161 7.36 3.73 0.99
N SER A 162 7.47 5.05 1.16
CA SER A 162 8.67 5.67 1.75
C SER A 162 8.86 5.25 3.22
N ASP A 163 7.77 5.10 3.98
CA ASP A 163 7.85 4.59 5.36
C ASP A 163 8.22 3.10 5.39
N HIS A 164 7.78 2.30 4.42
CA HIS A 164 8.20 0.89 4.27
C HIS A 164 9.70 0.75 3.96
N ILE A 165 10.25 1.65 3.15
CA ILE A 165 11.71 1.74 2.92
C ILE A 165 12.44 2.00 4.24
N ILE A 166 12.01 3.00 5.01
CA ILE A 166 12.63 3.35 6.30
C ILE A 166 12.57 2.16 7.27
N LEU A 167 11.42 1.49 7.36
CA LEU A 167 11.24 0.31 8.20
C LEU A 167 12.25 -0.80 7.87
N THR A 168 12.50 -1.03 6.58
CA THR A 168 13.41 -2.09 6.12
C THR A 168 14.89 -1.69 6.24
N GLU A 169 15.24 -0.42 6.05
CA GLU A 169 16.63 0.09 6.21
C GLU A 169 17.10 0.03 7.67
N GLN A 170 16.20 0.34 8.62
CA GLN A 170 16.49 0.18 10.05
C GLN A 170 16.88 -1.25 10.45
N LYS A 171 16.53 -2.26 9.62
CA LYS A 171 16.83 -3.68 9.87
C LYS A 171 18.09 -4.16 9.17
N THR A 172 18.53 -3.49 8.11
CA THR A 172 19.78 -3.82 7.41
C THR A 172 20.99 -3.08 7.98
N GLY A 173 20.79 -2.10 8.87
CA GLY A 173 21.87 -1.32 9.47
C GLY A 173 22.56 -0.38 8.48
N ILE A 174 21.83 0.03 7.43
CA ILE A 174 22.24 1.04 6.45
C ILE A 174 21.80 2.42 6.96
#